data_AF-A0A2V5HPI0-F1
#
_entry.id   AF-A0A2V5HPI0-F1
#
_cell.length_a   1.000
_cell.length_b   1.000
_cell.length_c   1.000
_cell.angle_alpha   90.00
_cell.angle_beta   90.00
_cell.angle_gamma   90.00
#
_symmetry.space_group_name_H-M   'P 1'
#
loop_
_entity.id
_entity.type
_entity.pdbx_description
1 polymer ?
#
loop_
_entity_poly.entity_id
_entity_poly.type
_entity_poly.pdbx_seq_one_letter_code
_entity_poly.pdbx_strand_id
1 'polypeptide(L)'
;MDLIFFIYDFTYPSIIPAAVLLPEWDLLWHQFRNFDRVDRSAKLNLVIDLFCRSHHPMPVIESASPHALRRGIGGERLRWETIGNVLMMAKCASLHINRSNLARGIPGFREAGEWCAQFEEIIECFIELASTLPVWDELSLAGNSQLVHSSFAEVASSVYTAGFHRVTAPVEGQLEFIPQWRRRIFAMVYTMDKRLAIFGGRPPLLTRQYCDLEPPADVNLDNRGVSETSGEGALIDGIGFNSKDEYCPNTFIRLRFTLATIKEEILELYLGTNTLDISDKASQLLDSLDATWHSCPSHMQYTNDMWQNARLSCLEILTQLYIYLDLLHSRLLILCQMRREATQENHQPLLTAAQDILSSLLATSKHRTRVKATIPDLAPLFLPYGLLSSEILLSKLRHHGPYTPENRETEQSIPYPETICDLTAFASCLAWVSPAGTRNDKCCQKAQARLEQILGRIRAPARTPGAADPDPTISGGSDYPFPRPSAEGYSSRLAFSFFRRWGLSEMELGYAPFV
;
A
#
# COMPACT_ATOMS: atom_id res chain seq x y z
N MET A 1 2.41 28.11 5.54
CA MET A 1 1.11 27.67 6.06
C MET A 1 0.36 26.84 5.03
N ASP A 2 -0.14 27.42 3.93
CA ASP A 2 -1.02 26.72 2.96
C ASP A 2 -0.47 25.39 2.40
N LEU A 3 0.85 25.25 2.23
CA LEU A 3 1.48 24.01 1.75
C LEU A 3 1.30 22.83 2.71
N ILE A 4 1.47 23.04 4.01
CA ILE A 4 1.49 21.93 4.98
C ILE A 4 0.06 21.44 5.16
N PHE A 5 -0.91 22.35 5.18
CA PHE A 5 -2.33 21.99 5.12
C PHE A 5 -2.64 21.21 3.84
N PHE A 6 -2.18 21.68 2.67
CA PHE A 6 -2.36 20.95 1.42
C PHE A 6 -1.73 19.55 1.44
N ILE A 7 -0.52 19.39 1.96
CA ILE A 7 0.15 18.08 2.07
C ILE A 7 -0.59 17.20 3.06
N TYR A 8 -0.95 17.74 4.22
CA TYR A 8 -1.68 17.03 5.26
C TYR A 8 -3.02 16.51 4.74
N ASP A 9 -3.77 17.36 4.03
CA ASP A 9 -5.04 17.00 3.39
C ASP A 9 -4.85 16.01 2.21
N PHE A 10 -3.68 16.04 1.55
CA PHE A 10 -3.34 15.10 0.48
C PHE A 10 -2.85 13.73 1.02
N THR A 11 -2.21 13.69 2.18
CA THR A 11 -1.70 12.47 2.83
C THR A 11 -2.78 11.83 3.68
N TYR A 12 -3.41 10.78 3.16
CA TYR A 12 -4.74 10.38 3.60
C TYR A 12 -4.81 9.66 4.96
N PRO A 13 -3.70 9.41 5.68
CA PRO A 13 -3.88 9.27 7.12
C PRO A 13 -2.65 9.66 7.95
N SER A 14 -2.18 10.90 7.92
CA SER A 14 -1.08 11.33 8.82
C SER A 14 -1.25 10.82 10.26
N ILE A 15 -0.23 10.12 10.78
CA ILE A 15 -0.28 9.48 12.09
C ILE A 15 -0.64 10.47 13.21
N ILE A 16 -0.13 11.71 13.15
CA ILE A 16 -0.43 12.74 14.14
C ILE A 16 -1.59 13.63 13.63
N PRO A 17 -2.61 13.91 14.46
CA PRO A 17 -3.71 14.82 14.14
C PRO A 17 -3.29 16.22 13.68
N ALA A 18 -4.11 16.87 12.87
CA ALA A 18 -3.81 18.17 12.26
C ALA A 18 -3.62 19.23 13.36
N ALA A 19 -4.52 19.20 14.34
CA ALA A 19 -4.51 20.07 15.51
C ALA A 19 -3.23 19.95 16.35
N VAL A 20 -2.52 18.83 16.24
CA VAL A 20 -1.27 18.56 16.95
C VAL A 20 -0.07 18.88 16.07
N LEU A 21 -0.07 18.47 14.81
CA LEU A 21 1.10 18.50 13.95
C LEU A 21 1.34 19.85 13.27
N LEU A 22 0.29 20.47 12.74
CA LEU A 22 0.42 21.68 11.92
C LEU A 22 1.01 22.86 12.69
N PRO A 23 0.61 23.13 13.94
CA PRO A 23 1.22 24.21 14.71
C PRO A 23 2.70 23.96 15.07
N GLU A 24 3.08 22.70 15.28
CA GLU A 24 4.46 22.34 15.63
C GLU A 24 5.39 22.39 14.43
N TRP A 25 4.86 22.14 13.23
CA TRP A 25 5.59 22.34 11.98
C TRP A 25 6.14 23.77 11.87
N ASP A 26 5.29 24.77 12.07
CA ASP A 26 5.70 26.18 11.91
C ASP A 26 6.78 26.58 12.93
N LEU A 27 6.69 26.04 14.16
CA LEU A 27 7.70 26.26 15.19
C LEU A 27 9.03 25.58 14.84
N LEU A 28 8.98 24.31 14.43
CA LEU A 28 10.14 23.57 13.94
C LEU A 28 10.85 24.32 12.82
N TRP A 29 10.08 24.84 11.87
CA TRP A 29 10.60 25.60 10.74
C TRP A 29 11.33 26.87 11.17
N HIS A 30 10.77 27.60 12.13
CA HIS A 30 11.42 28.78 12.69
C HIS A 30 12.72 28.42 13.43
N GLN A 31 12.75 27.30 14.13
CA GLN A 31 13.95 26.83 14.82
C GLN A 31 15.06 26.43 13.83
N PHE A 32 14.75 25.65 12.79
CA PHE A 32 15.74 25.22 11.81
C PHE A 32 16.31 26.34 10.94
N ARG A 33 15.49 27.33 10.56
CA ARG A 33 15.98 28.48 9.78
C ARG A 33 16.99 29.33 10.54
N ASN A 34 16.82 29.43 11.86
CA ASN A 34 17.68 30.23 12.72
C ASN A 34 18.82 29.40 13.35
N PHE A 35 18.90 28.12 13.01
CA PHE A 35 19.89 27.20 13.56
C PHE A 35 21.22 27.36 12.82
N ASP A 36 22.29 27.70 13.55
CA ASP A 36 23.63 27.83 12.97
C ASP A 36 24.19 26.46 12.57
N ARG A 37 24.29 26.23 11.26
CA ARG A 37 24.80 24.98 10.69
C ARG A 37 26.31 24.81 10.85
N VAL A 38 27.05 25.83 11.25
CA VAL A 38 28.51 25.75 11.39
C VAL A 38 28.93 25.32 12.79
N ASP A 39 28.12 25.60 13.81
CA ASP A 39 28.42 25.26 15.21
C ASP A 39 28.14 23.77 15.52
N ARG A 40 29.20 22.96 15.47
CA ARG A 40 29.16 21.54 15.83
C ARG A 40 28.75 21.28 17.28
N SER A 41 29.05 22.19 18.21
CA SER A 41 28.75 21.99 19.64
C SER A 41 27.28 22.23 19.93
N ALA A 42 26.69 23.28 19.35
CA ALA A 42 25.25 23.53 19.42
C ALA A 42 24.44 22.40 18.78
N LYS A 43 24.89 21.87 17.63
CA LYS A 43 24.34 20.66 16.97
C LYS A 43 24.30 19.46 17.90
N LEU A 44 25.44 19.13 18.48
CA LEU A 44 25.54 17.96 19.36
C LEU A 44 24.64 18.11 20.59
N ASN A 45 24.61 19.29 21.21
CA ASN A 45 23.77 19.54 22.38
C ASN A 45 22.26 19.43 22.06
N LEU A 46 21.81 19.98 20.94
CA LEU A 46 20.42 19.85 20.50
C LEU A 46 20.04 18.39 20.26
N VAL A 47 20.90 17.63 19.57
CA VAL A 47 20.67 16.20 19.31
C VAL A 47 20.58 15.42 20.62
N ILE A 48 21.51 15.65 21.56
CA ILE A 48 21.51 15.01 22.88
C ILE A 48 20.20 15.33 23.63
N ASP A 49 19.79 16.60 23.66
CA ASP A 49 18.55 17.01 24.32
C ASP A 49 17.32 16.34 23.71
N LEU A 50 17.23 16.26 22.39
CA LEU A 50 16.16 15.55 21.69
C LEU A 50 16.13 14.06 22.05
N PHE A 51 17.29 13.40 22.10
CA PHE A 51 17.38 12.00 22.52
C PHE A 51 16.97 11.80 23.97
N CYS A 52 17.48 12.62 24.89
CA CYS A 52 17.11 12.55 26.30
C CYS A 52 15.59 12.69 26.46
N ARG A 53 14.96 13.63 25.76
CA ARG A 53 13.51 13.80 25.79
C ARG A 53 12.77 12.59 25.21
N SER A 54 13.16 12.13 24.02
CA SER A 54 12.55 10.97 23.36
C SER A 54 12.70 9.66 24.14
N HIS A 55 13.80 9.50 24.87
CA HIS A 55 14.06 8.30 25.68
C HIS A 55 13.17 8.24 26.93
N HIS A 56 12.72 9.38 27.44
CA HIS A 56 11.79 9.42 28.56
C HIS A 56 10.34 9.18 28.08
N PRO A 57 9.58 8.25 28.70
CA PRO A 57 8.19 8.01 28.35
C PRO A 57 7.37 9.30 28.41
N MET A 58 6.53 9.51 27.40
CA MET A 58 5.67 10.69 27.35
C MET A 58 4.57 10.58 28.43
N PRO A 59 4.39 11.59 29.30
CA PRO A 59 3.39 11.55 30.38
C PRO A 59 1.99 11.86 29.85
N VAL A 60 1.50 11.03 28.92
CA VAL A 60 0.16 11.18 28.35
C VAL A 60 -0.74 10.11 28.97
N ILE A 61 -1.70 10.61 29.77
CA ILE A 61 -2.79 9.82 30.36
C ILE A 61 -3.75 9.42 29.24
N GLU A 62 -4.43 8.27 29.36
CA GLU A 62 -5.36 7.77 28.34
C GLU A 62 -6.48 8.75 28.01
N SER A 63 -6.94 9.51 29.02
CA SER A 63 -7.94 10.57 28.88
C SER A 63 -7.41 11.91 28.32
N ALA A 64 -6.16 11.96 27.86
CA ALA A 64 -5.56 13.19 27.38
C ALA A 64 -6.19 13.67 26.06
N SER A 65 -6.38 14.99 25.95
CA SER A 65 -6.87 15.63 24.72
C SER A 65 -5.75 15.81 23.69
N PRO A 66 -6.09 16.05 22.40
CA PRO A 66 -5.10 16.40 21.38
C PRO A 66 -4.20 17.58 21.80
N HIS A 67 -4.76 18.58 22.48
CA HIS A 67 -4.00 19.71 23.00
C HIS A 67 -2.99 19.30 24.10
N ALA A 68 -3.35 18.36 24.96
CA ALA A 68 -2.42 17.83 25.97
C ALA A 68 -1.28 17.06 25.31
N LEU A 69 -1.57 16.26 24.27
CA LEU A 69 -0.55 15.60 23.45
C LEU A 69 0.40 16.63 22.81
N ARG A 70 -0.14 17.68 22.18
CA ARG A 70 0.66 18.77 21.59
C ARG A 70 1.64 19.39 22.56
N ARG A 71 1.20 19.73 23.79
CA ARG A 71 2.10 20.25 24.84
C ARG A 71 3.20 19.25 25.25
N GLY A 72 2.99 17.96 25.04
CA GLY A 72 3.95 16.91 25.36
C GLY A 72 5.03 16.68 24.29
N ILE A 73 4.71 16.99 23.02
CA ILE A 73 5.57 16.67 21.87
C ILE A 73 6.06 17.90 21.09
N GLY A 74 5.58 19.08 21.47
CA GLY A 74 5.83 20.35 20.79
C GLY A 74 6.62 21.36 21.61
N GLY A 75 6.89 22.53 21.04
CA GLY A 75 7.51 23.63 21.77
C GLY A 75 8.98 23.39 22.16
N GLU A 76 9.31 23.82 23.38
CA GLU A 76 10.58 23.51 24.06
C GLU A 76 10.70 22.02 24.43
N ARG A 77 9.63 21.23 24.29
CA ARG A 77 9.61 19.78 24.58
C ARG A 77 9.64 18.95 23.31
N LEU A 78 10.09 19.53 22.20
CA LEU A 78 10.25 18.85 20.93
C LEU A 78 11.00 17.51 21.10
N ARG A 79 10.52 16.49 20.37
CA ARG A 79 11.03 15.12 20.41
C ARG A 79 11.26 14.59 19.00
N TRP A 80 12.07 13.53 18.87
CA TRP A 80 12.31 12.84 17.60
C TRP A 80 11.04 12.28 16.95
N GLU A 81 10.04 11.93 17.75
CA GLU A 81 8.75 11.42 17.28
C GLU A 81 8.02 12.47 16.43
N THR A 82 8.02 13.74 16.85
CA THR A 82 7.42 14.85 16.09
C THR A 82 8.20 15.13 14.81
N ILE A 83 9.52 15.22 14.94
CA ILE A 83 10.44 15.42 13.81
C ILE A 83 10.29 14.31 12.76
N GLY A 84 10.24 13.05 13.20
CA GLY A 84 10.10 11.89 12.32
C GLY A 84 8.78 11.90 11.55
N ASN A 85 7.69 12.33 12.18
CA ASN A 85 6.40 12.48 11.50
C ASN A 85 6.43 13.59 10.43
N VAL A 86 7.03 14.73 10.76
CA VAL A 86 7.27 15.85 9.84
C VAL A 86 8.09 15.39 8.62
N LEU A 87 9.19 14.68 8.86
CA LEU A 87 10.03 14.10 7.82
C LEU A 87 9.29 13.07 6.97
N MET A 88 8.48 12.21 7.60
CA MET A 88 7.68 11.23 6.89
C MET A 88 6.68 11.93 5.95
N MET A 89 5.97 12.96 6.42
CA MET A 89 5.06 13.73 5.58
C MET A 89 5.78 14.43 4.43
N ALA A 90 6.91 15.08 4.71
CA ALA A 90 7.74 15.73 3.69
C ALA A 90 8.19 14.72 2.62
N LYS A 91 8.64 13.54 3.06
CA LYS A 91 9.01 12.44 2.19
C LYS A 91 7.81 11.94 1.39
N CYS A 92 6.66 11.71 2.01
CA CYS A 92 5.44 11.32 1.31
C CYS A 92 5.03 12.36 0.26
N ALA A 93 5.14 13.65 0.58
CA ALA A 93 4.87 14.73 -0.36
C ALA A 93 5.79 14.69 -1.58
N SER A 94 7.11 14.59 -1.35
CA SER A 94 8.11 14.51 -2.41
C SER A 94 7.97 13.26 -3.30
N LEU A 95 7.40 12.18 -2.77
CA LEU A 95 7.30 10.90 -3.46
C LEU A 95 5.97 10.68 -4.18
N HIS A 96 4.86 11.17 -3.61
CA HIS A 96 3.52 10.82 -4.05
C HIS A 96 2.72 11.98 -4.64
N ILE A 97 3.22 13.23 -4.51
CA ILE A 97 2.55 14.41 -5.07
C ILE A 97 3.26 14.82 -6.35
N ASN A 98 2.50 14.97 -7.43
CA ASN A 98 3.05 15.56 -8.65
C ASN A 98 3.49 17.02 -8.40
N ARG A 99 4.68 17.39 -8.86
CA ARG A 99 5.23 18.77 -8.77
C ARG A 99 4.26 19.84 -9.28
N SER A 100 3.48 19.54 -10.31
CA SER A 100 2.47 20.47 -10.85
C SER A 100 1.26 20.67 -9.94
N ASN A 101 0.92 19.72 -9.08
CA ASN A 101 -0.12 19.90 -8.07
C ASN A 101 0.37 20.71 -6.87
N LEU A 102 1.63 20.51 -6.46
CA LEU A 102 2.25 21.35 -5.44
C LEU A 102 2.23 22.83 -5.87
N ALA A 103 2.46 23.12 -7.15
CA ALA A 103 2.40 24.47 -7.69
C ALA A 103 0.98 25.06 -7.81
N ARG A 104 -0.08 24.24 -7.90
CA ARG A 104 -1.46 24.72 -8.05
C ARG A 104 -2.22 24.86 -6.72
N GLY A 105 -1.79 24.15 -5.67
CA GLY A 105 -2.49 24.10 -4.39
C GLY A 105 -2.47 25.41 -3.59
N ILE A 106 -1.63 26.40 -3.94
CA ILE A 106 -1.41 27.61 -3.15
C ILE A 106 -1.53 28.86 -4.04
N PRO A 107 -2.54 29.73 -3.83
CA PRO A 107 -2.67 30.98 -4.57
C PRO A 107 -1.48 31.92 -4.28
N GLY A 108 -0.71 32.27 -5.31
CA GLY A 108 0.31 33.32 -5.25
C GLY A 108 1.79 32.88 -5.27
N PHE A 109 2.09 31.58 -5.20
CA PHE A 109 3.47 31.09 -5.24
C PHE A 109 3.81 30.49 -6.61
N ARG A 110 4.88 30.98 -7.24
CA ARG A 110 5.33 30.56 -8.58
C ARG A 110 6.55 29.65 -8.44
N GLU A 111 6.49 28.49 -9.09
CA GLU A 111 7.57 27.50 -9.29
C GLU A 111 7.68 26.36 -8.26
N ALA A 112 7.31 25.15 -8.70
CA ALA A 112 7.45 23.87 -7.99
C ALA A 112 8.89 23.54 -7.57
N GLY A 113 9.90 24.16 -8.21
CA GLY A 113 11.32 23.88 -7.98
C GLY A 113 11.83 24.41 -6.64
N GLU A 114 11.38 25.59 -6.21
CA GLU A 114 11.77 26.18 -4.93
C GLU A 114 11.24 25.37 -3.73
N TRP A 115 10.13 24.65 -3.90
CA TRP A 115 9.52 23.79 -2.88
C TRP A 115 10.30 22.49 -2.66
N CYS A 116 10.66 21.79 -3.74
CA CYS A 116 11.50 20.59 -3.63
C CYS A 116 12.85 20.94 -3.01
N ALA A 117 13.45 22.07 -3.38
CA ALA A 117 14.69 22.53 -2.79
C ALA A 117 14.56 22.80 -1.28
N GLN A 118 13.46 23.41 -0.81
CA GLN A 118 13.22 23.61 0.62
C GLN A 118 13.02 22.29 1.39
N PHE A 119 12.34 21.31 0.80
CA PHE A 119 12.18 19.99 1.41
C PHE A 119 13.46 19.16 1.39
N GLU A 120 14.21 19.21 0.28
CA GLU A 120 15.53 18.61 0.16
C GLU A 120 16.47 19.23 1.19
N GLU A 121 16.45 20.55 1.37
CA GLU A 121 17.21 21.24 2.41
C GLU A 121 16.82 20.78 3.83
N ILE A 122 15.52 20.61 4.11
CA ILE A 122 15.06 20.04 5.40
C ILE A 122 15.61 18.63 5.58
N ILE A 123 15.41 17.77 4.58
CA ILE A 123 15.86 16.38 4.62
C ILE A 123 17.38 16.32 4.79
N GLU A 124 18.14 17.16 4.09
CA GLU A 124 19.59 17.28 4.18
C GLU A 124 20.03 17.80 5.55
N CYS A 125 19.38 18.82 6.12
CA CYS A 125 19.66 19.29 7.48
C CYS A 125 19.44 18.20 8.51
N PHE A 126 18.38 17.41 8.35
CA PHE A 126 18.08 16.30 9.25
C PHE A 126 19.01 15.11 9.04
N ILE A 127 19.36 14.78 7.80
CA ILE A 127 20.42 13.82 7.50
C ILE A 127 21.71 14.30 8.17
N GLU A 128 22.06 15.57 8.07
CA GLU A 128 23.28 16.12 8.67
C GLU A 128 23.22 16.03 10.20
N LEU A 129 22.11 16.42 10.82
CA LEU A 129 21.90 16.32 12.27
C LEU A 129 21.94 14.87 12.76
N ALA A 130 21.33 13.95 12.02
CA ALA A 130 21.24 12.55 12.40
C ALA A 130 22.48 11.72 12.01
N SER A 131 23.25 12.15 11.00
CA SER A 131 24.53 11.54 10.59
C SER A 131 25.63 11.65 11.63
N THR A 132 25.43 12.49 12.65
CA THR A 132 26.28 12.53 13.85
C THR A 132 26.12 11.28 14.75
N LEU A 133 25.23 10.35 14.37
CA LEU A 133 24.87 9.17 15.16
C LEU A 133 25.12 7.87 14.38
N PRO A 134 25.56 6.80 15.07
CA PRO A 134 25.79 5.49 14.45
C PRO A 134 24.51 4.73 14.02
N VAL A 135 23.30 5.24 14.32
CA VAL A 135 22.01 4.58 14.04
C VAL A 135 21.43 4.96 12.65
N TRP A 136 21.96 5.99 11.99
CA TRP A 136 21.38 6.52 10.74
C TRP A 136 21.46 5.54 9.55
N ASP A 137 22.45 4.63 9.54
CA ASP A 137 22.62 3.65 8.47
C ASP A 137 21.42 2.69 8.32
N GLU A 138 20.63 2.47 9.38
CA GLU A 138 19.49 1.54 9.37
C GLU A 138 18.17 2.18 8.86
N LEU A 139 18.08 3.52 8.82
CA LEU A 139 16.89 4.27 8.39
C LEU A 139 16.99 4.80 6.93
N SER A 140 18.09 4.50 6.25
CA SER A 140 18.26 4.75 4.81
C SER A 140 17.32 3.85 4.00
N LEU A 141 16.07 4.30 3.88
CA LEU A 141 15.01 3.82 3.00
C LEU A 141 15.44 3.93 1.52
N ALA A 142 16.31 3.01 1.10
CA ALA A 142 16.76 2.79 -0.26
C ALA A 142 16.82 1.27 -0.56
N GLY A 143 15.95 0.83 -1.46
CA GLY A 143 16.31 -0.11 -2.52
C GLY A 143 16.49 -1.61 -2.25
N ASN A 144 16.45 -2.12 -1.01
CA ASN A 144 16.51 -3.58 -0.81
C ASN A 144 15.39 -4.14 0.07
N SER A 145 14.82 -5.28 -0.33
CA SER A 145 13.68 -5.93 0.34
C SER A 145 14.02 -6.51 1.73
N GLN A 146 15.32 -6.53 2.08
CA GLN A 146 15.82 -7.03 3.36
C GLN A 146 15.95 -5.93 4.41
N LEU A 147 16.53 -4.77 4.09
CA LEU A 147 16.55 -3.60 4.98
C LEU A 147 15.12 -3.16 5.29
N VAL A 148 14.25 -3.06 4.27
CA VAL A 148 12.84 -2.71 4.49
C VAL A 148 12.17 -3.64 5.50
N HIS A 149 12.50 -4.94 5.47
CA HIS A 149 11.95 -5.89 6.43
C HIS A 149 12.58 -5.76 7.82
N SER A 150 13.90 -5.55 7.92
CA SER A 150 14.58 -5.34 9.20
C SER A 150 14.09 -4.07 9.88
N SER A 151 14.04 -2.94 9.17
CA SER A 151 13.51 -1.68 9.72
C SER A 151 12.03 -1.82 10.11
N PHE A 152 11.25 -2.58 9.34
CA PHE A 152 9.85 -2.83 9.71
C PHE A 152 9.71 -3.75 10.93
N ALA A 153 10.64 -4.69 11.15
CA ALA A 153 10.68 -5.50 12.36
C ALA A 153 10.94 -4.66 13.62
N GLU A 154 11.76 -3.60 13.54
CA GLU A 154 11.93 -2.64 14.63
C GLU A 154 10.64 -1.88 14.93
N VAL A 155 9.88 -1.48 13.89
CA VAL A 155 8.57 -0.84 14.06
C VAL A 155 7.59 -1.80 14.74
N ALA A 156 7.54 -3.06 14.30
CA ALA A 156 6.69 -4.09 14.93
C ALA A 156 7.08 -4.33 16.40
N SER A 157 8.37 -4.40 16.71
CA SER A 157 8.88 -4.52 18.09
C SER A 157 8.50 -3.30 18.95
N SER A 158 8.57 -2.10 18.37
CA SER A 158 8.16 -0.86 19.04
C SER A 158 6.66 -0.85 19.35
N VAL A 159 5.81 -1.35 18.44
CA VAL A 159 4.38 -1.52 18.65
C VAL A 159 4.07 -2.48 19.79
N TYR A 160 4.80 -3.60 19.90
CA TYR A 160 4.67 -4.51 21.03
C TYR A 160 5.11 -3.86 22.34
N THR A 161 6.28 -3.24 22.34
CA THR A 161 6.87 -2.57 23.52
C THR A 161 5.99 -1.43 24.03
N ALA A 162 5.38 -0.66 23.13
CA ALA A 162 4.45 0.42 23.46
C ALA A 162 3.05 -0.07 23.87
N GLY A 163 2.76 -1.38 23.75
CA GLY A 163 1.48 -1.96 24.11
C GLY A 163 0.34 -1.65 23.12
N PHE A 164 0.63 -1.12 21.93
CA PHE A 164 -0.42 -0.69 20.99
C PHE A 164 -1.21 -1.86 20.38
N HIS A 165 -0.68 -3.07 20.49
CA HIS A 165 -1.35 -4.32 20.09
C HIS A 165 -2.46 -4.76 21.05
N ARG A 166 -2.62 -4.11 22.21
CA ARG A 166 -3.68 -4.38 23.17
C ARG A 166 -4.74 -3.30 23.16
N VAL A 167 -5.98 -3.70 23.36
CA VAL A 167 -7.11 -2.80 23.52
C VAL A 167 -7.19 -2.35 24.96
N THR A 168 -7.03 -1.05 25.20
CA THR A 168 -7.47 -0.43 26.45
C THR A 168 -9.00 -0.36 26.46
N ALA A 169 -9.63 -0.87 27.52
CA ALA A 169 -11.06 -0.74 27.73
C ALA A 169 -11.46 0.73 27.94
N PRO A 170 -12.53 1.22 27.30
CA PRO A 170 -12.96 2.61 27.47
C PRO A 170 -13.45 2.83 28.91
N VAL A 171 -13.05 3.95 29.51
CA VAL A 171 -13.61 4.41 30.78
C VAL A 171 -15.07 4.84 30.52
N GLU A 172 -16.01 4.20 31.21
CA GLU A 172 -17.46 4.49 31.11
C GLU A 172 -18.06 4.39 29.70
N GLY A 173 -17.42 3.64 28.79
CA GLY A 173 -17.89 3.48 27.40
C GLY A 173 -17.68 4.71 26.50
N GLN A 174 -16.92 5.71 26.96
CA GLN A 174 -16.60 6.88 26.15
C GLN A 174 -15.38 6.65 25.24
N LEU A 175 -15.45 7.15 24.01
CA LEU A 175 -14.32 7.14 23.09
C LEU A 175 -13.34 8.27 23.44
N GLU A 176 -12.15 7.87 23.88
CA GLU A 176 -11.05 8.78 24.19
C GLU A 176 -10.06 8.89 23.02
N PHE A 177 -9.43 10.05 22.91
CA PHE A 177 -8.52 10.36 21.81
C PHE A 177 -7.28 9.46 21.78
N ILE A 178 -6.57 9.28 22.91
CA ILE A 178 -5.30 8.51 22.93
C ILE A 178 -5.49 7.03 22.60
N PRO A 179 -6.48 6.31 23.17
CA PRO A 179 -6.74 4.93 22.77
C PRO A 179 -7.05 4.80 21.27
N GLN A 180 -7.89 5.67 20.71
CA GLN A 180 -8.21 5.63 19.27
C GLN A 180 -7.01 5.96 18.40
N TRP A 181 -6.18 6.93 18.81
CA TRP A 181 -4.94 7.27 18.12
C TRP A 181 -3.95 6.08 18.11
N ARG A 182 -3.77 5.38 19.23
CA ARG A 182 -2.95 4.17 19.31
C ARG A 182 -3.49 3.05 18.43
N ARG A 183 -4.80 2.82 18.43
CA ARG A 183 -5.48 1.83 17.56
C ARG A 183 -5.28 2.16 16.09
N ARG A 184 -5.36 3.44 15.70
CA ARG A 184 -5.09 3.90 14.34
C ARG A 184 -3.66 3.55 13.92
N ILE A 185 -2.66 3.86 14.74
CA ILE A 185 -1.25 3.49 14.49
C ILE A 185 -1.11 1.98 14.33
N PHE A 186 -1.64 1.22 15.29
CA PHE A 186 -1.59 -0.25 15.25
C PHE A 186 -2.22 -0.79 13.96
N ALA A 187 -3.39 -0.28 13.57
CA ALA A 187 -4.09 -0.69 12.37
C ALA A 187 -3.26 -0.46 11.09
N MET A 188 -2.57 0.68 11.01
CA MET A 188 -1.72 1.02 9.87
C MET A 188 -0.47 0.13 9.80
N VAL A 189 0.22 -0.09 10.93
CA VAL A 189 1.37 -0.99 11.00
C VAL A 189 0.94 -2.42 10.70
N TYR A 190 -0.12 -2.92 11.33
CA TYR A 190 -0.65 -4.25 11.10
C TYR A 190 -1.01 -4.47 9.62
N THR A 191 -1.66 -3.51 8.98
CA THR A 191 -1.97 -3.58 7.54
C THR A 191 -0.71 -3.67 6.68
N MET A 192 0.31 -2.84 6.98
CA MET A 192 1.55 -2.83 6.22
C MET A 192 2.30 -4.16 6.38
N ASP A 193 2.36 -4.71 7.59
CA ASP A 193 2.97 -6.01 7.89
C ASP A 193 2.40 -7.11 6.98
N LYS A 194 1.08 -7.20 6.85
CA LYS A 194 0.41 -8.26 6.06
C LYS A 194 0.67 -8.07 4.58
N ARG A 195 0.72 -6.82 4.12
CA ARG A 195 1.09 -6.49 2.74
C ARG A 195 2.53 -6.93 2.44
N LEU A 196 3.48 -6.64 3.34
CA LEU A 196 4.88 -7.04 3.21
C LEU A 196 5.07 -8.56 3.30
N ALA A 197 4.32 -9.22 4.17
CA ALA A 197 4.32 -10.66 4.35
C ALA A 197 3.81 -11.39 3.10
N ILE A 198 2.67 -10.95 2.55
CA ILE A 198 2.11 -11.43 1.27
C ILE A 198 3.11 -11.21 0.13
N PHE A 199 3.65 -9.99 0.01
CA PHE A 199 4.59 -9.68 -1.06
C PHE A 199 5.88 -10.51 -0.98
N GLY A 200 6.39 -10.72 0.24
CA GLY A 200 7.62 -11.48 0.48
C GLY A 200 7.42 -13.00 0.54
N GLY A 201 6.18 -13.48 0.64
CA GLY A 201 5.88 -14.89 0.88
C GLY A 201 6.46 -15.44 2.16
N ARG A 202 6.37 -14.65 3.22
CA ARG A 202 6.95 -14.92 4.53
C ARG A 202 5.89 -14.73 5.62
N PRO A 203 6.05 -15.36 6.80
CA PRO A 203 5.19 -15.11 7.94
C PRO A 203 5.15 -13.61 8.30
N PRO A 204 4.00 -13.10 8.80
CA PRO A 204 3.89 -11.74 9.29
C PRO A 204 4.62 -11.58 10.63
N LEU A 205 5.08 -10.36 10.94
CA LEU A 205 5.77 -10.05 12.20
C LEU A 205 4.79 -9.83 13.36
N LEU A 206 3.62 -9.24 13.07
CA LEU A 206 2.54 -9.07 14.03
C LEU A 206 1.56 -10.21 13.85
N THR A 207 1.48 -11.16 14.77
CA THR A 207 0.55 -12.29 14.64
C THR A 207 -0.75 -11.99 15.38
N ARG A 208 -1.90 -12.24 14.75
CA ARG A 208 -3.23 -11.99 15.34
C ARG A 208 -3.45 -12.62 16.71
N GLN A 209 -2.82 -13.77 16.98
CA GLN A 209 -2.97 -14.51 18.23
C GLN A 209 -2.50 -13.72 19.47
N TYR A 210 -1.63 -12.73 19.28
CA TYR A 210 -1.08 -11.90 20.36
C TYR A 210 -1.66 -10.48 20.36
N CYS A 211 -2.60 -10.18 19.47
CA CYS A 211 -3.12 -8.84 19.26
C CYS A 211 -4.63 -8.79 19.46
N ASP A 212 -5.11 -7.69 20.02
CA ASP A 212 -6.54 -7.42 20.12
C ASP A 212 -6.97 -6.70 18.84
N LEU A 213 -7.62 -7.43 17.93
CA LEU A 213 -7.92 -6.96 16.56
C LEU A 213 -9.19 -6.10 16.47
N GLU A 214 -9.27 -5.05 17.28
CA GLU A 214 -10.37 -4.09 17.22
C GLU A 214 -10.04 -2.93 16.27
N PRO A 215 -10.79 -2.72 15.17
CA PRO A 215 -10.50 -1.62 14.26
C PRO A 215 -10.79 -0.26 14.91
N PRO A 216 -10.07 0.81 14.53
CA PRO A 216 -10.30 2.15 15.07
C PRO A 216 -11.73 2.61 14.79
N ALA A 217 -12.32 3.35 15.73
CA ALA A 217 -13.63 3.94 15.56
C ALA A 217 -13.63 4.93 14.39
N ASP A 218 -14.68 4.92 13.59
CA ASP A 218 -14.82 5.81 12.44
C ASP A 218 -15.28 7.22 12.87
N VAL A 219 -14.43 7.89 13.62
CA VAL A 219 -14.70 9.21 14.22
C VAL A 219 -13.49 10.10 14.11
N ASN A 220 -13.70 11.36 13.73
CA ASN A 220 -12.65 12.36 13.79
C ASN A 220 -12.57 12.99 15.19
N LEU A 221 -11.67 12.47 16.03
CA LEU A 221 -11.42 12.99 17.39
C LEU A 221 -10.37 14.12 17.42
N ASP A 222 -9.82 14.50 16.26
CA ASP A 222 -8.68 15.41 16.16
C ASP A 222 -9.04 16.85 16.57
N ASN A 223 -10.31 17.23 16.41
CA ASN A 223 -10.82 18.57 16.68
C ASN A 223 -11.52 18.71 18.03
N ARG A 224 -11.68 17.62 18.80
CA ARG A 224 -12.46 17.63 20.05
C ARG A 224 -11.66 18.32 21.15
N GLY A 225 -11.95 19.60 21.38
CA GLY A 225 -11.36 20.41 22.44
C GLY A 225 -11.84 20.00 23.84
N VAL A 226 -11.13 20.45 24.87
CA VAL A 226 -11.44 20.21 26.31
C VAL A 226 -12.80 20.76 26.74
N SER A 227 -13.47 21.61 25.93
CA SER A 227 -14.77 22.21 26.25
C SER A 227 -15.97 21.67 25.47
N GLU A 228 -15.82 20.66 24.60
CA GLU A 228 -16.97 20.01 23.96
C GLU A 228 -17.49 18.85 24.83
N THR A 229 -17.87 19.20 26.06
CA THR A 229 -18.87 18.46 26.81
C THR A 229 -20.25 18.80 26.23
N SER A 230 -20.58 18.27 25.05
CA SER A 230 -21.94 18.39 24.51
C SER A 230 -22.29 17.23 23.60
N GLY A 231 -22.76 16.13 24.21
CA GLY A 231 -24.08 15.55 23.93
C GLY A 231 -24.36 14.85 22.60
N GLU A 232 -23.64 15.11 21.51
CA GLU A 232 -23.73 14.27 20.31
C GLU A 232 -22.61 13.25 20.39
N GLY A 233 -22.88 12.12 21.04
CA GLY A 233 -22.04 10.93 20.86
C GLY A 233 -21.87 10.72 19.36
N ALA A 234 -20.63 10.52 18.91
CA ALA A 234 -20.38 10.18 17.52
C ALA A 234 -21.36 9.05 17.16
N LEU A 235 -22.24 9.31 16.19
CA LEU A 235 -23.26 8.35 15.79
C LEU A 235 -22.53 7.28 15.00
N ILE A 236 -22.09 6.25 15.72
CA ILE A 236 -21.42 5.09 15.16
C ILE A 236 -22.46 3.99 15.06
N ASP A 237 -22.50 3.30 13.92
CA ASP A 237 -23.39 2.15 13.76
C ASP A 237 -22.90 0.94 14.59
N GLY A 238 -23.70 -0.14 14.61
CA GLY A 238 -23.33 -1.36 15.36
C GLY A 238 -22.06 -2.06 14.86
N ILE A 239 -21.52 -1.66 13.71
CA ILE A 239 -20.34 -2.26 13.06
C ILE A 239 -19.12 -1.32 13.19
N GLY A 240 -19.28 -0.11 13.73
CA GLY A 240 -18.19 0.82 14.01
C GLY A 240 -17.96 1.91 12.96
N PHE A 241 -18.85 2.08 11.98
CA PHE A 241 -18.79 3.13 10.94
C PHE A 241 -19.57 4.38 11.33
N ASN A 242 -19.19 5.52 10.75
CA ASN A 242 -19.92 6.78 10.92
C ASN A 242 -21.32 6.68 10.29
N SER A 243 -22.36 6.93 11.09
CA SER A 243 -23.75 6.88 10.65
C SER A 243 -24.18 8.09 9.82
N LYS A 244 -23.42 9.19 9.82
CA LYS A 244 -23.77 10.42 9.08
C LYS A 244 -23.40 10.37 7.58
N ASP A 245 -22.83 9.25 7.09
CA ASP A 245 -22.29 9.09 5.72
C ASP A 245 -21.31 10.21 5.31
N GLU A 246 -20.69 10.84 6.31
CA GLU A 246 -19.68 11.87 6.12
C GLU A 246 -18.33 11.20 5.94
N TYR A 247 -17.57 11.72 4.98
CA TYR A 247 -16.22 11.24 4.70
C TYR A 247 -15.34 11.34 5.95
N CYS A 248 -14.78 10.22 6.41
CA CYS A 248 -13.80 10.19 7.48
C CYS A 248 -12.54 9.43 7.02
N PRO A 249 -11.31 9.98 7.21
CA PRO A 249 -10.08 9.25 6.90
C PRO A 249 -9.97 7.92 7.64
N ASN A 250 -10.58 7.82 8.83
CA ASN A 250 -10.58 6.60 9.64
C ASN A 250 -11.40 5.48 8.99
N THR A 251 -12.42 5.78 8.18
CA THR A 251 -13.18 4.78 7.41
C THR A 251 -12.24 3.95 6.55
N PHE A 252 -11.29 4.61 5.87
CA PHE A 252 -10.33 3.94 5.00
C PHE A 252 -9.33 3.07 5.79
N ILE A 253 -8.82 3.57 6.92
CA ILE A 253 -7.91 2.81 7.79
C ILE A 253 -8.62 1.59 8.36
N ARG A 254 -9.87 1.76 8.80
CA ARG A 254 -10.74 0.70 9.32
C ARG A 254 -10.93 -0.41 8.29
N LEU A 255 -11.34 -0.06 7.06
CA LEU A 255 -11.51 -1.02 5.97
C LEU A 255 -10.23 -1.76 5.63
N ARG A 256 -9.09 -1.06 5.53
CA ARG A 256 -7.79 -1.70 5.27
C ARG A 256 -7.36 -2.66 6.36
N PHE A 257 -7.61 -2.28 7.62
CA PHE A 257 -7.30 -3.14 8.76
C PHE A 257 -8.15 -4.41 8.75
N THR A 258 -9.46 -4.29 8.53
CA THR A 258 -10.37 -5.45 8.39
C THR A 258 -9.94 -6.36 7.23
N LEU A 259 -9.54 -5.79 6.08
CA LEU A 259 -8.99 -6.61 4.99
C LEU A 259 -7.65 -7.25 5.36
N ALA A 260 -6.82 -6.58 6.16
CA ALA A 260 -5.56 -7.11 6.63
C ALA A 260 -5.72 -8.31 7.57
N THR A 261 -6.75 -8.33 8.43
CA THR A 261 -7.03 -9.50 9.28
C THR A 261 -7.42 -10.71 8.44
N ILE A 262 -8.27 -10.52 7.43
CA ILE A 262 -8.62 -11.57 6.45
C ILE A 262 -7.36 -12.04 5.70
N LYS A 263 -6.49 -11.11 5.29
CA LYS A 263 -5.23 -11.44 4.61
C LYS A 263 -4.26 -12.25 5.46
N GLU A 264 -4.23 -12.05 6.78
CA GLU A 264 -3.44 -12.90 7.66
C GLU A 264 -3.95 -14.35 7.63
N GLU A 265 -5.27 -14.55 7.63
CA GLU A 265 -5.85 -15.90 7.52
C GLU A 265 -5.63 -16.54 6.15
N ILE A 266 -5.68 -15.75 5.07
CA ILE A 266 -5.26 -16.20 3.73
C ILE A 266 -3.79 -16.65 3.77
N LEU A 267 -2.91 -15.84 4.39
CA LEU A 267 -1.49 -16.15 4.51
C LEU A 267 -1.27 -17.45 5.30
N GLU A 268 -2.02 -17.68 6.39
CA GLU A 268 -2.00 -18.94 7.14
C GLU A 268 -2.32 -20.17 6.25
N LEU A 269 -3.35 -20.07 5.39
CA LEU A 269 -3.71 -21.14 4.44
C LEU A 269 -2.56 -21.47 3.48
N TYR A 270 -1.89 -20.44 2.97
CA TYR A 270 -0.81 -20.60 2.01
C TYR A 270 0.50 -21.08 2.65
N LEU A 271 0.79 -20.66 3.88
CA LEU A 271 1.98 -21.08 4.63
C LEU A 271 1.80 -22.46 5.30
N GLY A 272 0.57 -22.99 5.32
CA GLY A 272 0.28 -24.31 5.88
C GLY A 272 0.23 -24.32 7.41
N THR A 273 -0.03 -23.18 8.03
CA THR A 273 -0.32 -23.10 9.47
C THR A 273 -1.84 -23.20 9.62
N ASN A 274 -2.34 -24.35 10.06
CA ASN A 274 -3.78 -24.73 10.12
C ASN A 274 -4.33 -25.37 8.81
N THR A 275 -3.83 -26.56 8.49
CA THR A 275 -4.12 -27.32 7.25
C THR A 275 -5.38 -28.19 7.29
N LEU A 276 -6.09 -28.24 8.42
CA LEU A 276 -7.37 -28.94 8.50
C LEU A 276 -8.43 -28.07 7.84
N ASP A 277 -9.23 -28.67 6.95
CA ASP A 277 -10.40 -28.05 6.33
C ASP A 277 -10.14 -26.74 5.56
N ILE A 278 -9.08 -26.73 4.73
CA ILE A 278 -8.71 -25.55 3.91
C ILE A 278 -9.87 -25.12 3.00
N SER A 279 -10.61 -26.06 2.40
CA SER A 279 -11.81 -25.76 1.61
C SER A 279 -12.86 -25.00 2.42
N ASP A 280 -13.19 -25.47 3.63
CA ASP A 280 -14.21 -24.83 4.47
C ASP A 280 -13.74 -23.46 4.96
N LYS A 281 -12.47 -23.34 5.37
CA LYS A 281 -11.88 -22.06 5.76
C LYS A 281 -11.82 -21.08 4.57
N ALA A 282 -11.52 -21.55 3.36
CA ALA A 282 -11.54 -20.72 2.16
C ALA A 282 -12.95 -20.20 1.86
N SER A 283 -13.99 -21.04 1.97
CA SER A 283 -15.38 -20.62 1.84
C SER A 283 -15.78 -19.58 2.89
N GLN A 284 -15.43 -19.79 4.16
CA GLN A 284 -15.68 -18.82 5.24
C GLN A 284 -14.99 -17.47 5.00
N LEU A 285 -13.79 -17.48 4.44
CA LEU A 285 -13.07 -16.25 4.08
C LEU A 285 -13.73 -15.52 2.90
N LEU A 286 -14.29 -16.24 1.93
CA LEU A 286 -15.09 -15.63 0.86
C LEU A 286 -16.35 -14.96 1.41
N ASP A 287 -17.09 -15.66 2.27
CA ASP A 287 -18.28 -15.11 2.93
C ASP A 287 -17.94 -13.86 3.77
N SER A 288 -16.80 -13.91 4.47
CA SER A 288 -16.30 -12.78 5.27
C SER A 288 -15.91 -11.58 4.40
N LEU A 289 -15.32 -11.81 3.23
CA LEU A 289 -15.03 -10.74 2.26
C LEU A 289 -16.32 -10.11 1.71
N ASP A 290 -17.31 -10.93 1.36
CA ASP A 290 -18.59 -10.46 0.85
C ASP A 290 -19.33 -9.66 1.94
N ALA A 291 -19.36 -10.14 3.18
CA ALA A 291 -19.92 -9.41 4.32
C ALA A 291 -19.19 -8.08 4.55
N THR A 292 -17.85 -8.07 4.48
CA THR A 292 -17.05 -6.85 4.62
C THR A 292 -17.40 -5.84 3.54
N TRP A 293 -17.53 -6.27 2.28
CA TRP A 293 -17.91 -5.39 1.17
C TRP A 293 -19.34 -4.86 1.30
N HIS A 294 -20.30 -5.69 1.71
CA HIS A 294 -21.68 -5.26 1.91
C HIS A 294 -21.85 -4.31 3.10
N SER A 295 -21.01 -4.43 4.13
CA SER A 295 -20.97 -3.50 5.27
C SER A 295 -20.22 -2.20 4.98
N CYS A 296 -19.49 -2.13 3.86
CA CYS A 296 -18.70 -0.96 3.48
C CYS A 296 -19.62 0.23 3.18
N PRO A 297 -19.35 1.43 3.75
CA PRO A 297 -20.13 2.63 3.44
C PRO A 297 -20.22 2.93 1.94
N SER A 298 -21.36 3.46 1.50
CA SER A 298 -21.65 3.71 0.07
C SER A 298 -20.58 4.60 -0.59
N HIS A 299 -20.08 5.61 0.11
CA HIS A 299 -19.04 6.52 -0.36
C HIS A 299 -17.65 5.88 -0.51
N MET A 300 -17.44 4.68 0.01
CA MET A 300 -16.21 3.88 -0.15
C MET A 300 -16.36 2.76 -1.20
N GLN A 301 -17.56 2.52 -1.72
CA GLN A 301 -17.79 1.50 -2.73
C GLN A 301 -17.41 2.00 -4.13
N TYR A 302 -16.28 1.50 -4.64
CA TYR A 302 -15.80 1.83 -5.99
C TYR A 302 -16.72 1.28 -7.08
N THR A 303 -16.99 2.11 -8.09
CA THR A 303 -17.53 1.71 -9.39
C THR A 303 -16.79 2.41 -10.53
N ASN A 304 -16.72 1.80 -11.71
CA ASN A 304 -16.02 2.39 -12.85
C ASN A 304 -16.64 3.72 -13.33
N ASP A 305 -17.93 3.94 -13.07
CA ASP A 305 -18.63 5.17 -13.44
C ASP A 305 -18.18 6.39 -12.62
N MET A 306 -17.54 6.18 -11.46
CA MET A 306 -16.98 7.25 -10.64
C MET A 306 -15.96 8.11 -11.40
N TRP A 307 -15.24 7.53 -12.36
CA TRP A 307 -14.30 8.27 -13.20
C TRP A 307 -14.95 9.35 -14.07
N GLN A 308 -16.24 9.20 -14.38
CA GLN A 308 -17.03 10.18 -15.14
C GLN A 308 -17.59 11.28 -14.25
N ASN A 309 -17.64 11.06 -12.94
CA ASN A 309 -18.13 12.05 -11.99
C ASN A 309 -17.07 13.15 -11.77
N ALA A 310 -17.37 14.34 -12.29
CA ALA A 310 -16.50 15.51 -12.14
C ALA A 310 -16.44 16.08 -10.72
N ARG A 311 -17.37 15.71 -9.83
CA ARG A 311 -17.41 16.19 -8.43
C ARG A 311 -16.40 15.49 -7.54
N LEU A 312 -16.09 14.23 -7.84
CA LEU A 312 -15.12 13.46 -7.07
C LEU A 312 -13.71 13.90 -7.46
N SER A 313 -12.82 14.06 -6.50
CA SER A 313 -11.40 14.24 -6.75
C SER A 313 -10.77 12.94 -7.27
N CYS A 314 -9.64 13.05 -7.97
CA CYS A 314 -8.93 11.85 -8.42
C CYS A 314 -8.39 11.02 -7.24
N LEU A 315 -8.02 11.68 -6.14
CA LEU A 315 -7.47 11.03 -4.95
C LEU A 315 -8.53 10.20 -4.23
N GLU A 316 -9.77 10.71 -4.11
CA GLU A 316 -10.90 9.95 -3.60
C GLU A 316 -11.08 8.68 -4.43
N ILE A 317 -11.27 8.81 -5.76
CA ILE A 317 -11.50 7.66 -6.65
C ILE A 317 -10.40 6.61 -6.52
N LEU A 318 -9.13 7.03 -6.43
CA LEU A 318 -8.00 6.12 -6.24
C LEU A 318 -8.02 5.44 -4.87
N THR A 319 -8.51 6.11 -3.84
CA THR A 319 -8.69 5.56 -2.48
C THR A 319 -9.76 4.47 -2.49
N GLN A 320 -10.93 4.72 -3.09
CA GLN A 320 -11.97 3.70 -3.23
C GLN A 320 -11.49 2.53 -4.11
N LEU A 321 -10.84 2.83 -5.24
CA LEU A 321 -10.25 1.82 -6.12
C LEU A 321 -9.25 0.95 -5.38
N TYR A 322 -8.44 1.52 -4.48
CA TYR A 322 -7.46 0.77 -3.70
C TYR A 322 -8.14 -0.28 -2.80
N ILE A 323 -9.18 0.10 -2.06
CA ILE A 323 -9.96 -0.83 -1.22
C ILE A 323 -10.57 -1.94 -2.09
N TYR A 324 -11.16 -1.56 -3.22
CA TYR A 324 -11.80 -2.51 -4.12
C TYR A 324 -10.80 -3.50 -4.73
N LEU A 325 -9.64 -3.03 -5.18
CA LEU A 325 -8.57 -3.91 -5.67
C LEU A 325 -8.03 -4.82 -4.58
N ASP A 326 -7.94 -4.34 -3.34
CA ASP A 326 -7.45 -5.15 -2.23
C ASP A 326 -8.43 -6.25 -1.83
N LEU A 327 -9.74 -5.97 -1.90
CA LEU A 327 -10.82 -6.94 -1.77
C LEU A 327 -10.74 -8.00 -2.89
N LEU A 328 -10.72 -7.56 -4.16
CA LEU A 328 -10.63 -8.46 -5.31
C LEU A 328 -9.37 -9.33 -5.27
N HIS A 329 -8.24 -8.75 -4.89
CA HIS A 329 -6.99 -9.48 -4.76
C HIS A 329 -7.06 -10.53 -3.64
N SER A 330 -7.69 -10.21 -2.51
CA SER A 330 -7.90 -11.19 -1.44
C SER A 330 -8.80 -12.34 -1.90
N ARG A 331 -9.88 -12.04 -2.64
CA ARG A 331 -10.73 -13.06 -3.28
C ARG A 331 -9.94 -13.92 -4.26
N LEU A 332 -9.13 -13.30 -5.12
CA LEU A 332 -8.29 -13.99 -6.10
C LEU A 332 -7.31 -14.96 -5.43
N LEU A 333 -6.68 -14.55 -4.33
CA LEU A 333 -5.79 -15.41 -3.54
C LEU A 333 -6.54 -16.60 -2.94
N ILE A 334 -7.73 -16.39 -2.35
CA ILE A 334 -8.53 -17.51 -1.81
C ILE A 334 -8.90 -18.51 -2.91
N LEU A 335 -9.39 -18.01 -4.05
CA LEU A 335 -9.75 -18.86 -5.20
C LEU A 335 -8.55 -19.61 -5.78
N CYS A 336 -7.36 -18.98 -5.78
CA CYS A 336 -6.12 -19.64 -6.16
C CYS A 336 -5.77 -20.80 -5.22
N GLN A 337 -6.03 -20.64 -3.92
CA GLN A 337 -5.82 -21.70 -2.93
C GLN A 337 -6.80 -22.85 -3.12
N MET A 338 -8.10 -22.56 -3.27
CA MET A 338 -9.13 -23.60 -3.49
C MET A 338 -8.86 -24.44 -4.74
N ARG A 339 -8.41 -23.82 -5.84
CA ARG A 339 -8.02 -24.53 -7.05
C ARG A 339 -6.91 -25.56 -6.81
N ARG A 340 -6.03 -25.36 -5.83
CA ARG A 340 -4.96 -26.32 -5.54
C ARG A 340 -5.48 -27.64 -4.97
N GLU A 341 -6.68 -27.63 -4.39
CA GLU A 341 -7.24 -28.79 -3.67
C GLU A 341 -8.33 -29.50 -4.47
N ALA A 342 -9.03 -28.77 -5.34
CA ALA A 342 -10.13 -29.31 -6.12
C ALA A 342 -9.65 -30.25 -7.26
N THR A 343 -10.32 -31.41 -7.38
CA THR A 343 -10.10 -32.39 -8.46
C THR A 343 -10.94 -32.10 -9.73
N GLN A 344 -11.94 -31.21 -9.65
CA GLN A 344 -12.75 -30.75 -10.79
C GLN A 344 -12.79 -29.21 -10.86
N GLU A 345 -12.66 -28.70 -12.08
CA GLU A 345 -12.20 -27.34 -12.38
C GLU A 345 -13.34 -26.38 -12.75
N ASN A 346 -14.08 -25.83 -11.78
CA ASN A 346 -14.81 -24.58 -12.07
C ASN A 346 -13.83 -23.39 -12.01
N HIS A 347 -13.21 -23.10 -13.15
CA HIS A 347 -12.27 -21.99 -13.27
C HIS A 347 -12.94 -20.61 -13.36
N GLN A 348 -14.25 -20.53 -13.56
CA GLN A 348 -14.93 -19.27 -13.86
C GLN A 348 -14.74 -18.20 -12.78
N PRO A 349 -14.97 -18.47 -11.47
CA PRO A 349 -14.86 -17.43 -10.44
C PRO A 349 -13.45 -16.83 -10.37
N LEU A 350 -12.42 -17.67 -10.56
CA LEU A 350 -11.02 -17.25 -10.56
C LEU A 350 -10.71 -16.32 -11.74
N LEU A 351 -11.23 -16.67 -12.91
CA LEU A 351 -11.04 -15.94 -14.14
C LEU A 351 -11.79 -14.60 -14.11
N THR A 352 -13.03 -14.58 -13.64
CA THR A 352 -13.82 -13.36 -13.42
C THR A 352 -13.10 -12.41 -12.48
N ALA A 353 -12.62 -12.88 -11.33
CA ALA A 353 -11.88 -12.03 -10.39
C ALA A 353 -10.61 -11.41 -11.02
N ALA A 354 -9.87 -12.17 -11.83
CA ALA A 354 -8.70 -11.66 -12.55
C ALA A 354 -9.07 -10.62 -13.62
N GLN A 355 -10.19 -10.82 -14.33
CA GLN A 355 -10.72 -9.85 -15.29
C GLN A 355 -11.16 -8.57 -14.59
N ASP A 356 -11.91 -8.65 -13.49
CA ASP A 356 -12.39 -7.49 -12.75
C ASP A 356 -11.22 -6.60 -12.27
N ILE A 357 -10.13 -7.21 -11.80
CA ILE A 357 -8.91 -6.48 -11.43
C ILE A 357 -8.30 -5.77 -12.64
N LEU A 358 -8.10 -6.48 -13.76
CA LEU A 358 -7.54 -5.87 -14.97
C LEU A 358 -8.42 -4.76 -15.52
N SER A 359 -9.73 -4.99 -15.65
CA SER A 359 -10.68 -4.00 -16.15
C SER A 359 -10.69 -2.74 -15.28
N SER A 360 -10.59 -2.87 -13.96
CA SER A 360 -10.51 -1.73 -13.02
C SER A 360 -9.20 -0.95 -13.18
N LEU A 361 -8.07 -1.63 -13.36
CA LEU A 361 -6.79 -0.99 -13.66
C LEU A 361 -6.80 -0.31 -15.04
N LEU A 362 -7.42 -0.93 -16.04
CA LEU A 362 -7.56 -0.38 -17.38
C LEU A 362 -8.50 0.83 -17.41
N ALA A 363 -9.55 0.86 -16.59
CA ALA A 363 -10.40 2.04 -16.43
C ALA A 363 -9.58 3.26 -15.98
N THR A 364 -8.65 3.06 -15.04
CA THR A 364 -7.69 4.09 -14.60
C THR A 364 -6.83 4.60 -15.75
N SER A 365 -6.45 3.73 -16.69
CA SER A 365 -5.63 4.10 -17.85
C SER A 365 -6.33 5.02 -18.84
N LYS A 366 -7.65 4.91 -18.98
CA LYS A 366 -8.48 5.81 -19.82
C LYS A 366 -8.41 7.25 -19.31
N HIS A 367 -8.17 7.42 -18.00
CA HIS A 367 -8.05 8.72 -17.34
C HIS A 367 -6.60 9.09 -17.00
N ARG A 368 -5.60 8.48 -17.70
CA ARG A 368 -4.16 8.66 -17.42
C ARG A 368 -3.71 10.10 -17.20
N THR A 369 -4.26 11.08 -17.93
CA THR A 369 -3.88 12.50 -17.79
C THR A 369 -4.29 13.04 -16.43
N ARG A 370 -5.50 12.73 -15.98
CA ARG A 370 -6.02 13.11 -14.66
C ARG A 370 -5.24 12.41 -13.55
N VAL A 371 -4.95 11.11 -13.72
CA VAL A 371 -4.25 10.31 -12.71
C VAL A 371 -2.79 10.74 -12.57
N LYS A 372 -2.06 10.92 -13.68
CA LYS A 372 -0.67 11.40 -13.68
C LYS A 372 -0.54 12.80 -13.08
N ALA A 373 -1.56 13.64 -13.27
CA ALA A 373 -1.58 14.93 -12.62
C ALA A 373 -1.63 14.77 -11.10
N THR A 374 -2.31 13.75 -10.56
CA THR A 374 -2.44 13.50 -9.11
C THR A 374 -1.27 12.73 -8.51
N ILE A 375 -0.99 11.52 -9.01
CA ILE A 375 0.03 10.61 -8.46
C ILE A 375 1.07 10.31 -9.54
N PRO A 376 2.37 10.56 -9.29
CA PRO A 376 3.43 10.38 -10.28
C PRO A 376 3.82 8.91 -10.47
N ASP A 377 3.82 8.09 -9.42
CA ASP A 377 4.15 6.66 -9.48
C ASP A 377 2.96 5.79 -9.03
N LEU A 378 2.37 5.07 -9.98
CA LEU A 378 1.25 4.15 -9.79
C LEU A 378 1.70 2.68 -9.78
N ALA A 379 3.00 2.40 -9.92
CA ALA A 379 3.51 1.04 -9.92
C ALA A 379 3.10 0.22 -8.67
N PRO A 380 3.07 0.79 -7.43
CA PRO A 380 2.60 0.06 -6.25
C PRO A 380 1.12 -0.36 -6.28
N LEU A 381 0.33 0.23 -7.17
CA LEU A 381 -1.05 -0.15 -7.47
C LEU A 381 -1.09 -1.17 -8.62
N PHE A 382 -0.44 -0.86 -9.74
CA PHE A 382 -0.56 -1.67 -10.96
C PHE A 382 0.18 -3.01 -10.89
N LEU A 383 1.39 -3.05 -10.33
CA LEU A 383 2.20 -4.27 -10.36
C LEU A 383 1.62 -5.38 -9.47
N PRO A 384 1.27 -5.15 -8.19
CA PRO A 384 0.84 -6.25 -7.32
C PRO A 384 -0.46 -6.90 -7.75
N TYR A 385 -1.45 -6.09 -8.13
CA TYR A 385 -2.78 -6.58 -8.49
C TYR A 385 -2.83 -7.05 -9.95
N GLY A 386 -2.27 -6.26 -10.87
CA GLY A 386 -2.38 -6.50 -12.31
C GLY A 386 -1.53 -7.67 -12.80
N LEU A 387 -0.33 -7.86 -12.25
CA LEU A 387 0.55 -8.95 -12.70
C LEU A 387 0.02 -10.33 -12.29
N LEU A 388 -0.48 -10.49 -11.05
CA LEU A 388 -1.05 -11.77 -10.61
C LEU A 388 -2.26 -12.16 -11.46
N SER A 389 -3.15 -11.19 -11.70
CA SER A 389 -4.31 -11.34 -12.58
C SER A 389 -3.90 -11.69 -14.01
N SER A 390 -2.86 -11.02 -14.52
CA SER A 390 -2.31 -11.29 -15.85
C SER A 390 -1.75 -12.71 -15.97
N GLU A 391 -1.03 -13.21 -14.96
CA GLU A 391 -0.50 -14.57 -15.00
C GLU A 391 -1.60 -15.62 -15.04
N ILE A 392 -2.67 -15.45 -14.26
CA ILE A 392 -3.81 -16.37 -14.23
C ILE A 392 -4.48 -16.42 -15.60
N LEU A 393 -4.77 -15.27 -16.21
CA LEU A 393 -5.39 -15.20 -17.54
C LEU A 393 -4.47 -15.76 -18.63
N LEU A 394 -3.18 -15.44 -18.60
CA LEU A 394 -2.18 -16.00 -19.51
C LEU A 394 -2.07 -17.52 -19.38
N SER A 395 -2.18 -18.08 -18.17
CA SER A 395 -2.16 -19.53 -17.96
C SER A 395 -3.32 -20.21 -18.68
N LYS A 396 -4.55 -19.66 -18.55
CA LYS A 396 -5.73 -20.20 -19.24
C LYS A 396 -5.60 -20.09 -20.77
N LEU A 397 -5.10 -18.96 -21.28
CA LEU A 397 -4.85 -18.76 -22.72
C LEU A 397 -3.86 -19.78 -23.28
N ARG A 398 -2.84 -20.17 -22.51
CA ARG A 398 -1.85 -21.18 -22.92
C ARG A 398 -2.42 -22.61 -22.92
N HIS A 399 -3.33 -22.92 -22.00
CA HIS A 399 -3.97 -24.24 -21.92
C HIS A 399 -5.10 -24.42 -22.95
N HIS A 400 -5.78 -23.35 -23.37
CA HIS A 400 -6.89 -23.39 -24.33
C HIS A 400 -6.57 -22.62 -25.63
N GLY A 401 -5.41 -22.89 -26.22
CA GLY A 401 -5.01 -22.25 -27.48
C GLY A 401 -6.06 -22.37 -28.58
N PRO A 402 -6.02 -21.52 -29.63
CA PRO A 402 -7.05 -21.45 -30.67
C PRO A 402 -7.26 -22.76 -31.45
N TYR A 403 -6.36 -23.74 -31.30
CA TYR A 403 -6.29 -24.99 -32.04
C TYR A 403 -6.58 -26.26 -31.22
N THR A 404 -7.06 -26.18 -29.97
CA THR A 404 -7.55 -27.38 -29.24
C THR A 404 -9.05 -27.57 -29.50
N PRO A 405 -9.47 -28.55 -30.31
CA PRO A 405 -10.84 -28.66 -30.80
C PRO A 405 -11.82 -29.36 -29.83
N GLU A 406 -11.38 -29.84 -28.66
CA GLU A 406 -12.19 -30.83 -27.92
C GLU A 406 -13.19 -30.28 -26.88
N ASN A 407 -13.18 -29.00 -26.49
CA ASN A 407 -14.06 -28.50 -25.40
C ASN A 407 -14.69 -27.12 -25.64
N ARG A 408 -15.18 -26.83 -26.86
CA ARG A 408 -15.78 -25.50 -27.16
C ARG A 408 -17.23 -25.32 -26.71
N GLU A 409 -17.96 -26.36 -26.33
CA GLU A 409 -19.43 -26.28 -26.25
C GLU A 409 -20.04 -26.39 -24.83
N THR A 410 -19.26 -26.64 -23.78
CA THR A 410 -19.84 -26.90 -22.43
C THR A 410 -19.31 -26.05 -21.27
N GLU A 411 -18.26 -25.25 -21.45
CA GLU A 411 -17.81 -24.29 -20.43
C GLU A 411 -17.85 -22.89 -21.03
N GLN A 412 -18.56 -21.96 -20.38
CA GLN A 412 -18.69 -20.55 -20.80
C GLN A 412 -17.29 -19.89 -20.85
N SER A 413 -16.60 -20.09 -21.96
CA SER A 413 -15.20 -19.73 -22.15
C SER A 413 -15.06 -18.21 -22.18
N ILE A 414 -14.07 -17.69 -21.44
CA ILE A 414 -13.67 -16.29 -21.56
C ILE A 414 -13.46 -15.95 -23.04
N PRO A 415 -13.90 -14.77 -23.53
CA PRO A 415 -13.57 -14.33 -24.88
C PRO A 415 -12.05 -14.21 -25.06
N TYR A 416 -11.45 -15.21 -25.71
CA TYR A 416 -10.02 -15.28 -26.06
C TYR A 416 -9.46 -13.96 -26.67
N PRO A 417 -10.14 -13.31 -27.65
CA PRO A 417 -9.61 -12.07 -28.21
C PRO A 417 -9.65 -10.89 -27.23
N GLU A 418 -10.71 -10.75 -26.43
CA GLU A 418 -10.86 -9.65 -25.47
C GLU A 418 -9.78 -9.73 -24.38
N THR A 419 -9.52 -10.92 -23.87
CA THR A 419 -8.47 -11.13 -22.85
C THR A 419 -7.08 -10.80 -23.39
N ILE A 420 -6.79 -11.17 -24.64
CA ILE A 420 -5.53 -10.79 -25.28
C ILE A 420 -5.42 -9.27 -25.44
N CYS A 421 -6.52 -8.60 -25.81
CA CYS A 421 -6.57 -7.15 -25.91
C CYS A 421 -6.32 -6.50 -24.55
N ASP A 422 -7.01 -6.93 -23.49
CA ASP A 422 -6.88 -6.40 -22.14
C ASP A 422 -5.45 -6.59 -21.59
N LEU A 423 -4.86 -7.77 -21.77
CA LEU A 423 -3.48 -8.04 -21.35
C LEU A 423 -2.46 -7.18 -22.11
N THR A 424 -2.71 -6.91 -23.39
CA THR A 424 -1.86 -6.03 -24.21
C THR A 424 -2.00 -4.57 -23.79
N ALA A 425 -3.23 -4.14 -23.52
CA ALA A 425 -3.50 -2.82 -22.98
C ALA A 425 -2.84 -2.65 -21.61
N PHE A 426 -2.89 -3.67 -20.76
CA PHE A 426 -2.23 -3.67 -19.46
C PHE A 426 -0.70 -3.59 -19.58
N ALA A 427 -0.08 -4.38 -20.46
CA ALA A 427 1.35 -4.28 -20.75
C ALA A 427 1.73 -2.86 -21.22
N SER A 428 0.90 -2.27 -22.09
CA SER A 428 1.08 -0.88 -22.54
C SER A 428 0.90 0.14 -21.42
N CYS A 429 0.11 -0.18 -20.38
CA CYS A 429 -0.01 0.70 -19.21
C CYS A 429 1.28 0.79 -18.41
N LEU A 430 2.02 -0.32 -18.30
CA LEU A 430 3.27 -0.38 -17.54
C LEU A 430 4.34 0.58 -18.07
N ALA A 431 4.26 0.97 -19.35
CA ALA A 431 5.16 1.96 -19.95
C ALA A 431 5.01 3.37 -19.36
N TRP A 432 3.86 3.69 -18.74
CA TRP A 432 3.58 5.04 -18.26
C TRP A 432 3.23 5.16 -16.78
N VAL A 433 2.88 4.04 -16.12
CA VAL A 433 2.51 4.03 -14.69
C VAL A 433 3.63 4.45 -13.75
N SER A 434 4.89 4.31 -14.21
CA SER A 434 6.09 4.75 -13.51
C SER A 434 6.96 5.54 -14.49
N PRO A 435 7.08 6.87 -14.37
CA PRO A 435 7.94 7.69 -15.23
C PRO A 435 9.40 7.25 -15.19
N ALA A 436 10.17 7.55 -16.24
CA ALA A 436 11.60 7.20 -16.27
C ALA A 436 12.36 7.86 -15.10
N GLY A 437 13.20 7.09 -14.40
CA GLY A 437 13.96 7.55 -13.24
C GLY A 437 13.19 7.53 -11.92
N THR A 438 11.93 7.12 -11.89
CA THR A 438 11.21 6.87 -10.63
C THR A 438 11.54 5.47 -10.08
N ARG A 439 11.25 5.25 -8.80
CA ARG A 439 11.67 4.07 -8.02
C ARG A 439 11.41 2.72 -8.68
N ASN A 440 10.24 2.59 -9.30
CA ASN A 440 9.75 1.34 -9.86
C ASN A 440 9.85 1.26 -11.39
N ASP A 441 10.54 2.20 -12.04
CA ASP A 441 10.61 2.29 -13.50
C ASP A 441 11.21 1.02 -14.12
N LYS A 442 12.32 0.52 -13.57
CA LYS A 442 12.98 -0.73 -13.96
C LYS A 442 12.08 -1.93 -13.74
N CYS A 443 11.31 -1.94 -12.65
CA CYS A 443 10.36 -3.01 -12.35
C CYS A 443 9.23 -3.05 -13.38
N CYS A 444 8.67 -1.88 -13.73
CA CYS A 444 7.65 -1.75 -14.77
C CYS A 444 8.19 -2.17 -16.15
N GLN A 445 9.39 -1.73 -16.53
CA GLN A 445 10.02 -2.12 -17.81
C GLN A 445 10.27 -3.64 -17.90
N LYS A 446 10.81 -4.24 -16.83
CA LYS A 446 11.01 -5.70 -16.74
C LYS A 446 9.68 -6.45 -16.90
N ALA A 447 8.64 -6.01 -16.20
CA ALA A 447 7.32 -6.61 -16.25
C ALA A 447 6.64 -6.45 -17.63
N GLN A 448 6.73 -5.26 -18.23
CA GLN A 448 6.24 -4.96 -19.56
C GLN A 448 6.88 -5.87 -20.61
N ALA A 449 8.22 -5.89 -20.68
CA ALA A 449 8.95 -6.67 -21.68
C ALA A 449 8.60 -8.16 -21.58
N ARG A 450 8.44 -8.68 -20.36
CA ARG A 450 8.03 -10.06 -20.14
C ARG A 450 6.61 -10.34 -20.59
N LEU A 451 5.64 -9.47 -20.29
CA LEU A 451 4.26 -9.63 -20.74
C LEU A 451 4.19 -9.62 -22.27
N GLU A 452 4.86 -8.67 -22.92
CA GLU A 452 4.93 -8.56 -24.38
C GLU A 452 5.56 -9.81 -25.02
N GLN A 453 6.63 -10.34 -24.42
CA GLN A 453 7.26 -11.58 -24.88
C GLN A 453 6.29 -12.78 -24.80
N ILE A 454 5.57 -12.93 -23.69
CA ILE A 454 4.61 -14.04 -23.50
C ILE A 454 3.45 -13.90 -24.49
N LEU A 455 2.87 -12.70 -24.62
CA LEU A 455 1.79 -12.41 -25.56
C LEU A 455 2.22 -12.63 -27.02
N GLY A 456 3.45 -12.24 -27.37
CA GLY A 456 4.02 -12.49 -28.69
C GLY A 456 4.11 -13.97 -29.04
N ARG A 457 4.49 -14.83 -28.07
CA ARG A 457 4.52 -16.29 -28.26
C ARG A 457 3.13 -16.90 -28.43
N ILE A 458 2.12 -16.38 -27.73
CA ILE A 458 0.72 -16.84 -27.84
C ILE A 458 0.12 -16.43 -29.20
N ARG A 459 0.53 -15.28 -29.74
CA ARG A 459 0.05 -14.76 -31.03
C ARG A 459 0.77 -15.35 -32.25
N ALA A 460 2.01 -15.80 -32.10
CA ALA A 460 2.76 -16.37 -33.22
C ALA A 460 2.10 -17.67 -33.71
N PRO A 461 1.86 -17.84 -35.03
CA PRO A 461 1.43 -19.13 -35.56
C PRO A 461 2.51 -20.18 -35.25
N ALA A 462 2.09 -21.39 -34.85
CA ALA A 462 3.01 -22.50 -34.64
C ALA A 462 3.87 -22.65 -35.90
N ARG A 463 5.20 -22.52 -35.75
CA ARG A 463 6.13 -22.76 -36.86
C ARG A 463 5.83 -24.15 -37.42
N THR A 464 5.54 -24.22 -38.71
CA THR A 464 5.41 -25.48 -39.45
C THR A 464 6.72 -26.27 -39.27
N PRO A 465 6.67 -27.52 -38.78
CA PRO A 465 7.83 -28.40 -38.74
C PRO A 465 8.11 -28.85 -40.18
N GLY A 466 8.83 -28.03 -40.93
CA GLY A 466 9.02 -28.25 -42.36
C GLY A 466 9.63 -27.06 -43.09
N ALA A 467 10.71 -26.51 -42.55
CA ALA A 467 11.64 -25.70 -43.34
C ALA A 467 13.03 -26.06 -42.85
N ALA A 468 13.79 -26.74 -43.72
CA ALA A 468 15.12 -27.25 -43.45
C ALA A 468 16.05 -26.14 -42.93
N ASP A 469 16.80 -26.44 -41.87
CA ASP A 469 17.95 -25.66 -41.44
C ASP A 469 19.02 -25.65 -42.55
N PRO A 470 19.60 -24.50 -42.89
CA PRO A 470 20.96 -24.47 -43.38
C PRO A 470 21.94 -24.51 -42.18
N ASP A 471 22.93 -25.39 -42.29
CA ASP A 471 23.98 -25.70 -41.30
C ASP A 471 24.58 -24.47 -40.57
N PRO A 472 24.94 -24.61 -39.28
CA PRO A 472 25.58 -23.55 -38.51
C PRO A 472 27.10 -23.63 -38.68
N THR A 473 27.70 -22.59 -39.28
CA THR A 473 29.13 -22.30 -39.09
C THR A 473 29.33 -20.94 -38.43
N ILE A 474 29.69 -21.01 -37.14
CA ILE A 474 30.64 -20.15 -36.41
C ILE A 474 30.28 -18.66 -36.25
N SER A 475 29.77 -18.29 -35.07
CA SER A 475 30.49 -17.38 -34.13
C SER A 475 29.71 -17.10 -32.83
N GLY A 476 30.19 -17.72 -31.75
CA GLY A 476 30.44 -17.17 -30.40
C GLY A 476 29.45 -16.20 -29.73
N GLY A 477 28.86 -16.67 -28.62
CA GLY A 477 28.95 -15.95 -27.34
C GLY A 477 27.66 -15.37 -26.74
N SER A 478 26.87 -16.21 -26.06
CA SER A 478 26.39 -15.97 -24.67
C SER A 478 25.37 -17.04 -24.27
N ASP A 479 25.88 -18.11 -23.66
CA ASP A 479 25.06 -19.09 -22.95
C ASP A 479 24.48 -18.45 -21.68
N TYR A 480 23.16 -18.31 -21.63
CA TYR A 480 22.41 -18.33 -20.37
C TYR A 480 21.51 -19.58 -20.40
N PRO A 481 21.76 -20.60 -19.56
CA PRO A 481 20.89 -21.76 -19.50
C PRO A 481 19.68 -21.41 -18.62
N PHE A 482 18.55 -21.09 -19.24
CA PHE A 482 17.27 -21.14 -18.52
C PHE A 482 16.70 -22.55 -18.61
N PRO A 483 16.38 -23.21 -17.47
CA PRO A 483 15.76 -24.51 -17.50
C PRO A 483 14.38 -24.41 -18.13
N ARG A 484 14.06 -25.35 -19.04
CA ARG A 484 12.67 -25.64 -19.41
C ARG A 484 11.92 -25.97 -18.11
N PRO A 485 10.79 -25.33 -17.78
CA PRO A 485 9.97 -25.81 -16.69
C PRO A 485 9.40 -27.17 -17.12
N SER A 486 9.83 -28.23 -16.44
CA SER A 486 9.23 -29.55 -16.52
C SER A 486 7.75 -29.45 -16.16
N ALA A 487 6.90 -30.18 -16.87
CA ALA A 487 5.46 -30.28 -16.62
C ALA A 487 5.10 -31.00 -15.32
N GLU A 488 6.09 -31.37 -14.50
CA GLU A 488 5.93 -32.01 -13.20
C GLU A 488 6.51 -31.09 -12.12
N GLY A 489 5.63 -30.60 -11.23
CA GLY A 489 6.01 -29.80 -10.07
C GLY A 489 5.30 -28.44 -9.95
N TYR A 490 3.96 -28.40 -10.01
CA TYR A 490 3.18 -27.26 -9.49
C TYR A 490 3.27 -27.24 -7.96
N SER A 491 4.44 -26.86 -7.45
CA SER A 491 4.74 -26.82 -6.02
C SER A 491 4.04 -25.63 -5.35
N SER A 492 3.69 -25.81 -4.08
CA SER A 492 2.99 -24.94 -3.12
C SER A 492 3.45 -23.47 -3.00
N ARG A 493 4.41 -23.02 -3.81
CA ARG A 493 5.09 -21.71 -3.72
C ARG A 493 4.59 -20.66 -4.72
N LEU A 494 3.64 -20.98 -5.60
CA LEU A 494 3.32 -20.16 -6.79
C LEU A 494 2.77 -18.75 -6.48
N ALA A 495 1.89 -18.58 -5.48
CA ALA A 495 1.24 -17.28 -5.26
C ALA A 495 2.17 -16.22 -4.62
N PHE A 496 2.98 -16.60 -3.62
CA PHE A 496 3.82 -15.61 -2.93
C PHE A 496 5.25 -15.50 -3.47
N SER A 497 5.76 -16.50 -4.20
CA SER A 497 6.99 -16.32 -4.97
C SER A 497 6.77 -15.57 -6.28
N PHE A 498 5.54 -15.11 -6.54
CA PHE A 498 5.16 -14.37 -7.73
C PHE A 498 6.14 -13.24 -8.05
N PHE A 499 6.34 -12.30 -7.12
CA PHE A 499 7.24 -11.17 -7.35
C PHE A 499 8.69 -11.60 -7.61
N ARG A 500 9.17 -12.65 -6.94
CA ARG A 500 10.48 -13.25 -7.23
C ARG A 500 10.53 -13.84 -8.64
N ARG A 501 9.49 -14.56 -9.07
CA ARG A 501 9.39 -15.10 -10.43
C ARG A 501 9.43 -13.99 -11.46
N TRP A 502 8.79 -12.85 -11.19
CA TRP A 502 8.82 -11.65 -12.03
C TRP A 502 10.10 -10.81 -11.93
N GLY A 503 11.08 -11.21 -11.10
CA GLY A 503 12.32 -10.47 -10.92
C GLY A 503 12.11 -9.10 -10.27
N LEU A 504 11.04 -8.95 -9.49
CA LEU A 504 10.59 -7.72 -8.84
C LEU A 504 10.99 -7.68 -7.35
N SER A 505 12.06 -8.38 -6.96
CA SER A 505 12.58 -8.38 -5.59
C SER A 505 13.12 -7.03 -5.13
N GLU A 506 13.40 -6.15 -6.08
CA GLU A 506 13.84 -4.76 -5.90
C GLU A 506 12.67 -3.77 -5.98
N MET A 507 11.44 -4.24 -6.21
CA MET A 507 10.28 -3.36 -6.27
C MET A 507 10.12 -2.69 -4.91
N GLU A 508 10.16 -1.37 -4.94
CA GLU A 508 9.78 -0.59 -3.79
C GLU A 508 8.26 -0.58 -3.75
N LEU A 509 7.71 -1.41 -2.87
CA LEU A 509 6.38 -1.22 -2.36
C LEU A 509 6.39 0.17 -1.72
N GLY A 510 6.01 1.18 -2.50
CA GLY A 510 5.89 2.52 -1.97
C GLY A 510 5.08 2.49 -0.69
N TYR A 511 5.34 3.45 0.19
CA TYR A 511 4.30 3.98 1.06
C TYR A 511 3.17 4.44 0.13
N ALA A 512 2.33 3.53 -0.37
CA ALA A 512 1.09 3.94 -1.02
C ALA A 512 0.45 4.90 0.00
N PRO A 513 0.07 6.15 -0.38
CA PRO A 513 -0.03 7.35 0.47
C PRO A 513 -1.12 7.26 1.56
N PHE A 514 -1.03 6.23 2.37
CA PHE A 514 -2.10 5.56 3.09
C PHE A 514 -1.59 5.06 4.45
N VAL A 515 -0.48 5.66 4.92
CA VAL A 515 0.00 5.65 6.30
C VAL A 515 0.31 7.11 6.64
#